data_AF-A0A958H5M5-F1
#
_entry.id   AF-A0A958H5M5-F1
#
_cell.length_a   1.000
_cell.length_b   1.000
_cell.length_c   1.000
_cell.angle_alpha   90.00
_cell.angle_beta   90.00
_cell.angle_gamma   90.00
#
_symmetry.space_group_name_H-M   'P 1'
#
loop_
_entity.id
_entity.type
_entity.pdbx_description
1 polymer ?
#
loop_
_entity_poly.entity_id
_entity_poly.type
_entity_poly.pdbx_seq_one_letter_code
_entity_poly.pdbx_strand_id
1 'polypeptide(L)'
;HQARLKERGFNQSQLLAETLCRVAGLPLLQPEVLRRERATQQQIHLGPEERRQNVSGAFEWAGPPLTGVSVLLIDDVATTGATLEACGEALHAAGATRVWALTVARALGE
;
A
#
# COMPACT_ATOMS: atom_id res chain seq x y z
N HIS A 1 -6.23 -7.82 -10.66
CA HIS A 1 -6.78 -7.17 -9.44
C HIS A 1 -8.16 -7.75 -9.05
N GLN A 2 -9.17 -7.71 -9.95
CA GLN A 2 -10.55 -8.23 -9.77
C GLN A 2 -10.72 -9.54 -8.96
N ALA A 3 -9.90 -10.57 -9.18
CA ALA A 3 -10.08 -11.89 -8.55
C ALA A 3 -9.97 -11.87 -7.01
N ARG A 4 -9.08 -11.06 -6.42
CA ARG A 4 -8.86 -11.04 -4.95
C ARG A 4 -9.91 -10.20 -4.20
N LEU A 5 -10.55 -9.24 -4.87
CA LEU A 5 -11.66 -8.46 -4.29
C LEU A 5 -12.87 -9.36 -3.95
N LYS A 6 -13.12 -10.39 -4.77
CA LYS A 6 -14.23 -11.34 -4.56
C LYS A 6 -14.03 -12.31 -3.41
N GLU A 7 -12.80 -12.54 -2.96
CA GLU A 7 -12.47 -13.60 -2.00
C GLU A 7 -12.50 -13.11 -0.53
N ARG A 8 -12.39 -11.80 -0.31
CA ARG A 8 -12.39 -11.16 1.03
C ARG A 8 -13.64 -10.31 1.35
N GLY A 9 -14.56 -10.14 0.40
CA GLY A 9 -15.80 -9.35 0.55
C GLY A 9 -15.61 -7.83 0.59
N PHE A 10 -14.55 -7.34 1.24
CA PHE A 10 -14.14 -5.94 1.30
C PHE A 10 -12.62 -5.81 1.25
N ASN A 11 -12.12 -4.68 0.76
CA ASN A 11 -10.73 -4.25 0.95
C ASN A 11 -10.62 -3.58 2.32
N GLN A 12 -10.14 -4.30 3.33
CA GLN A 12 -10.10 -3.83 4.73
C GLN A 12 -9.37 -2.48 4.86
N SER A 13 -8.22 -2.37 4.18
CA SER A 13 -7.37 -1.18 4.16
C SER A 13 -8.05 0.05 3.55
N GLN A 14 -8.95 -0.15 2.58
CA GLN A 14 -9.77 0.93 2.02
C GLN A 14 -10.81 1.44 3.01
N LEU A 15 -11.53 0.55 3.71
CA LEU A 15 -12.53 0.96 4.72
C LEU A 15 -11.90 1.73 5.89
N LEU A 16 -10.68 1.33 6.27
CA LEU A 16 -9.85 2.05 7.23
C LEU A 16 -9.48 3.45 6.72
N ALA A 17 -9.01 3.56 5.46
CA ALA A 17 -8.66 4.83 4.84
C ALA A 17 -9.87 5.77 4.71
N GLU A 18 -11.01 5.29 4.22
CA GLU A 18 -12.27 6.05 4.11
C GLU A 18 -12.72 6.62 5.47
N THR A 19 -12.63 5.81 6.53
CA THR A 19 -13.01 6.23 7.87
C THR A 19 -12.01 7.21 8.47
N LEU A 20 -10.70 6.99 8.28
CA LEU A 20 -9.66 7.90 8.74
C LEU A 20 -9.76 9.27 8.05
N CYS A 21 -9.86 9.29 6.72
CA CYS A 21 -10.00 10.52 5.93
C CYS A 21 -11.24 11.32 6.37
N ARG A 22 -12.38 10.65 6.58
CA ARG A 22 -13.62 11.27 7.06
C ARG A 22 -13.48 11.89 8.46
N VAL A 23 -12.77 11.24 9.39
CA VAL A 23 -12.59 11.73 10.76
C VAL A 23 -11.51 12.82 10.85
N ALA A 24 -10.42 12.69 10.09
CA ALA A 24 -9.30 13.62 10.09
C ALA A 24 -9.47 14.83 9.16
N GLY A 25 -10.52 14.86 8.33
CA GLY A 25 -10.73 15.91 7.32
C GLY A 25 -9.72 15.87 6.18
N LEU A 26 -9.14 14.71 5.90
CA LEU A 26 -8.11 14.51 4.86
C LEU A 26 -8.74 14.05 3.54
N PRO A 27 -8.20 14.47 2.37
CA PRO A 27 -8.63 13.94 1.09
C PRO A 27 -8.28 12.45 0.98
N LEU A 28 -9.23 11.66 0.46
CA LEU A 28 -8.99 10.26 0.09
C LEU A 28 -8.63 10.19 -1.40
N LEU A 29 -7.53 9.49 -1.71
CA LEU A 29 -7.15 9.16 -3.08
C LEU A 29 -7.88 7.89 -3.53
N GLN A 30 -8.21 7.80 -4.82
CA GLN A 30 -8.87 6.60 -5.39
C GLN A 30 -7.93 5.38 -5.30
N PRO A 31 -8.41 4.18 -4.89
CA PRO A 31 -7.56 3.00 -4.79
C PRO A 31 -6.79 2.66 -6.08
N GLU A 32 -7.35 3.02 -7.23
CA GLU A 32 -6.82 2.73 -8.57
C GLU A 32 -5.56 3.55 -8.93
N VAL A 33 -5.29 4.67 -8.25
CA VAL A 33 -4.11 5.51 -8.58
C VAL A 33 -2.79 4.97 -8.03
N LEU A 34 -2.81 4.04 -7.08
CA LEU A 34 -1.62 3.27 -6.67
C LEU A 34 -1.86 1.79 -6.97
N ARG A 35 -1.53 1.39 -8.19
CA ARG A 35 -1.92 0.08 -8.73
C ARG A 35 -0.77 -0.92 -8.73
N ARG A 36 -1.15 -2.20 -8.71
CA ARG A 36 -0.22 -3.32 -8.76
C ARG A 36 -0.13 -3.86 -10.18
N GLU A 37 0.89 -3.43 -10.94
CA GLU A 37 1.07 -3.82 -12.35
C GLU A 37 1.55 -5.26 -12.49
N ARG A 38 2.52 -5.69 -11.67
CA ARG A 38 3.08 -7.04 -11.73
C ARG A 38 2.36 -7.97 -10.76
N ALA A 39 1.94 -9.14 -11.26
CA ALA A 39 1.47 -10.23 -10.43
C ALA A 39 2.61 -10.75 -9.53
N THR A 40 2.33 -10.97 -8.24
CA THR A 40 3.30 -11.45 -7.26
C THR A 40 2.76 -12.66 -6.52
N GLN A 41 3.67 -13.51 -6.05
CA GLN A 41 3.34 -14.68 -5.24
C GLN A 41 2.71 -14.24 -3.90
N GLN A 42 1.96 -15.14 -3.26
CA GLN A 42 1.42 -14.89 -1.92
C GLN A 42 2.58 -14.84 -0.91
N GLN A 43 2.69 -13.74 -0.14
CA GLN A 43 3.80 -13.52 0.79
C GLN A 43 3.77 -14.44 2.03
N ILE A 44 2.67 -15.13 2.31
CA ILE A 44 2.49 -15.97 3.51
C ILE A 44 3.51 -17.10 3.61
N HIS A 45 3.95 -17.66 2.48
CA HIS A 45 4.96 -18.73 2.41
C HIS A 45 6.39 -18.24 2.17
N LEU A 46 6.60 -16.92 2.05
CA LEU A 46 7.89 -16.32 1.74
C LEU A 46 8.58 -15.79 3.01
N GLY A 47 9.89 -15.97 3.09
CA GLY A 47 10.76 -15.36 4.11
C GLY A 47 10.95 -13.85 3.88
N PRO A 48 11.57 -13.11 4.83
CA PRO A 48 11.60 -11.64 4.78
C PRO A 48 12.25 -11.02 3.54
N GLU A 49 13.34 -11.62 3.06
CA GLU A 49 14.05 -11.16 1.86
C GLU A 49 13.27 -11.49 0.58
N GLU A 50 12.74 -12.71 0.47
CA GLU A 50 11.87 -13.12 -0.63
C GLU A 50 10.61 -12.24 -0.71
N ARG A 51 10.05 -11.80 0.44
CA ARG A 51 8.92 -10.86 0.47
C ARG A 51 9.26 -9.52 -0.17
N ARG A 52 10.47 -8.97 0.07
CA ARG A 52 10.96 -7.74 -0.57
C ARG A 52 11.12 -7.93 -2.07
N GLN A 53 11.88 -8.94 -2.49
CA GLN A 53 12.14 -9.22 -3.91
C GLN A 53 10.83 -9.50 -4.69
N ASN A 54 9.91 -10.25 -4.10
CA ASN A 54 8.62 -10.57 -4.70
C ASN A 54 7.78 -9.31 -5.02
N VAL A 55 7.88 -8.22 -4.24
CA VAL A 55 7.09 -6.99 -4.44
C VAL A 55 7.87 -5.78 -4.96
N SER A 56 9.20 -5.84 -5.03
CA SER A 56 10.04 -4.81 -5.66
C SER A 56 9.57 -4.54 -7.09
N GLY A 57 9.42 -3.26 -7.44
CA GLY A 57 8.92 -2.81 -8.75
C GLY A 57 7.54 -3.35 -9.14
N ALA A 58 6.73 -3.82 -8.19
CA ALA A 58 5.39 -4.37 -8.49
C ALA A 58 4.26 -3.35 -8.45
N PHE A 59 4.54 -2.12 -8.01
CA PHE A 59 3.58 -1.03 -7.83
C PHE A 59 3.96 0.17 -8.69
N GLU A 60 2.95 0.88 -9.17
CA GLU A 60 3.06 2.06 -10.00
C GLU A 60 2.01 3.09 -9.58
N TRP A 61 2.37 4.36 -9.64
CA TRP A 61 1.45 5.48 -9.46
C TRP A 61 0.90 5.94 -10.81
N ALA A 62 -0.42 5.86 -10.96
CA ALA A 62 -1.17 6.22 -12.18
C ALA A 62 -2.02 7.50 -12.01
N GLY A 63 -1.75 8.30 -10.99
CA GLY A 63 -2.45 9.56 -10.72
C GLY A 63 -1.68 10.83 -11.17
N PRO A 64 -2.18 12.03 -10.82
CA PRO A 64 -1.48 13.29 -11.05
C PRO A 64 -0.11 13.34 -10.32
N PRO A 65 0.85 14.19 -10.76
CA PRO A 65 2.14 14.32 -10.07
C PRO A 65 1.99 14.68 -8.58
N LEU A 66 2.81 14.06 -7.73
CA LEU A 66 2.79 14.24 -6.27
C LEU A 66 3.78 15.30 -5.77
N THR A 67 4.29 16.15 -6.66
CA THR A 67 5.25 17.22 -6.34
C THR A 67 4.72 18.14 -5.23
N GLY A 68 5.44 18.23 -4.11
CA GLY A 68 5.02 18.99 -2.93
C GLY A 68 3.95 18.31 -2.05
N VAL A 69 3.43 17.15 -2.46
CA VAL A 69 2.43 16.38 -1.71
C VAL A 69 3.13 15.44 -0.73
N SER A 70 2.56 15.30 0.47
CA SER A 70 2.92 14.23 1.41
C SER A 70 1.78 13.21 1.49
N VAL A 71 2.11 11.92 1.40
CA VAL A 71 1.13 10.83 1.26
C VAL A 71 1.13 9.95 2.50
N LEU A 72 -0.05 9.48 2.91
CA LEU A 72 -0.23 8.50 3.98
C LEU A 72 -0.79 7.20 3.38
N LEU A 73 0.01 6.14 3.40
CA LEU A 73 -0.41 4.76 3.11
C LEU A 73 -1.15 4.18 4.31
N ILE A 74 -2.25 3.47 4.06
CA ILE A 74 -3.05 2.77 5.07
C ILE A 74 -3.07 1.28 4.71
N ASP A 75 -2.79 0.41 5.68
CA ASP A 75 -2.96 -1.04 5.53
C ASP A 75 -3.47 -1.69 6.82
N ASP A 76 -3.96 -2.93 6.75
CA ASP A 76 -4.46 -3.64 7.94
C ASP A 76 -3.29 -4.12 8.83
N VAL A 77 -2.36 -4.89 8.26
CA VAL A 77 -1.26 -5.54 8.98
C VAL A 77 0.07 -5.40 8.25
N ALA A 78 1.01 -4.66 8.84
CA ALA A 78 2.41 -4.69 8.40
C ALA A 78 3.09 -5.97 8.91
N THR A 79 3.65 -6.80 8.01
CA THR A 79 4.58 -7.86 8.41
C THR A 79 6.02 -7.34 8.37
N THR A 80 6.74 -7.57 7.28
CA THR A 80 8.13 -7.13 7.11
C THR A 80 8.26 -5.70 6.57
N GLY A 81 7.16 -5.01 6.30
CA GLY A 81 7.15 -3.68 5.67
C GLY A 81 7.26 -3.71 4.14
N ALA A 82 7.80 -4.77 3.54
CA ALA A 82 8.11 -4.91 2.11
C ALA A 82 7.04 -4.35 1.13
N THR A 83 5.76 -4.61 1.38
CA THR A 83 4.66 -4.12 0.52
C THR A 83 4.46 -2.61 0.65
N LEU A 84 4.58 -2.05 1.86
CA LEU A 84 4.50 -0.61 2.12
C LEU A 84 5.74 0.12 1.59
N GLU A 85 6.92 -0.48 1.70
CA GLU A 85 8.18 0.03 1.15
C GLU A 85 8.08 0.17 -0.38
N ALA A 86 7.70 -0.89 -1.10
CA ALA A 86 7.54 -0.84 -2.56
C ALA A 86 6.43 0.12 -3.03
N CYS A 87 5.35 0.29 -2.25
CA CYS A 87 4.36 1.34 -2.47
C CYS A 87 4.96 2.75 -2.28
N GLY A 88 5.78 2.95 -1.24
CA GLY A 88 6.47 4.21 -0.97
C GLY A 88 7.49 4.58 -2.04
N GLU A 89 8.24 3.60 -2.57
CA GLU A 89 9.15 3.77 -3.71
C GLU A 89 8.39 4.33 -4.94
N ALA A 90 7.24 3.73 -5.28
CA ALA A 90 6.41 4.18 -6.41
C ALA A 90 5.86 5.61 -6.21
N LEU A 91 5.46 5.96 -4.99
CA LEU A 91 4.97 7.31 -4.65
C LEU A 91 6.11 8.35 -4.68
N HIS A 92 7.30 8.01 -4.20
CA HIS A 92 8.47 8.88 -4.28
C HIS A 92 8.94 9.07 -5.74
N ALA A 93 8.89 8.03 -6.57
CA ALA A 93 9.14 8.15 -8.01
C ALA A 93 8.15 9.09 -8.72
N ALA A 94 6.90 9.17 -8.21
CA ALA A 94 5.88 10.12 -8.66
C ALA A 94 6.01 11.54 -8.07
N GLY A 95 7.07 11.82 -7.29
CA GLY A 95 7.39 13.15 -6.76
C GLY A 95 6.90 13.44 -5.33
N ALA A 96 6.38 12.44 -4.61
CA ALA A 96 5.93 12.64 -3.23
C ALA A 96 7.07 13.12 -2.33
N THR A 97 6.82 14.21 -1.60
CA THR A 97 7.81 14.85 -0.70
C THR A 97 8.05 14.02 0.57
N ARG A 98 7.01 13.35 1.06
CA ARG A 98 7.06 12.41 2.18
C ARG A 98 6.05 11.30 1.95
N VAL A 99 6.40 10.08 2.34
CA VAL A 99 5.45 8.97 2.45
C VAL A 99 5.48 8.46 3.88
N TRP A 100 4.31 8.40 4.51
CA TRP A 100 4.10 7.73 5.79
C TRP A 100 3.29 6.46 5.58
N ALA A 101 3.39 5.52 6.51
CA ALA A 101 2.53 4.35 6.55
C ALA A 101 1.90 4.21 7.95
N LEU A 102 0.60 3.96 7.99
CA LEU A 102 -0.14 3.62 9.21
C LEU A 102 -0.76 2.23 9.02
N THR A 103 -0.58 1.37 10.02
CA THR A 103 -1.20 0.04 10.05
C THR A 103 -1.86 -0.21 11.40
N VAL A 104 -2.90 -1.03 11.43
CA VAL A 104 -3.63 -1.36 12.67
C VAL A 104 -2.81 -2.30 13.55
N ALA A 105 -2.10 -3.24 12.92
CA ALA A 105 -1.18 -4.14 13.61
C ALA A 105 0.14 -4.27 12.86
N ARG A 106 1.21 -4.55 13.62
CA ARG A 106 2.49 -5.01 13.08
C ARG A 106 2.74 -6.43 13.59
N ALA A 107 2.97 -7.37 12.67
CA ALA A 107 3.51 -8.67 13.06
C ALA A 107 4.96 -8.46 13.52
N LEU A 108 5.21 -8.72 14.79
CA LEU A 108 6.56 -8.94 15.29
C LEU A 108 7.00 -10.31 14.76
N GLY A 109 8.22 -10.38 14.21
CA GLY A 109 8.78 -11.66 13.78
C GLY A 109 9.09 -12.57 14.97
N GLU A 110 9.25 -13.86 14.68
CA GLU A 110 10.07 -14.74 15.51
C GLU A 110 11.56 -14.33 15.43
#